data_AF-A0A962WAS0-F1
#
_entry.id   AF-A0A962WAS0-F1
#
_cell.length_a   1.000
_cell.length_b   1.000
_cell.length_c   1.000
_cell.angle_alpha   90.00
_cell.angle_beta   90.00
_cell.angle_gamma   90.00
#
_symmetry.space_group_name_H-M   'P 1'
#
loop_
_entity.id
_entity.type
_entity.pdbx_description
1 polymer ?
#
loop_
_entity_poly.entity_id
_entity_poly.type
_entity_poly.pdbx_seq_one_letter_code
_entity_poly.pdbx_strand_id
1 'polypeptide(L)' 'MSSNIKNIQAFEVMDSRGNPTVMAEVTLESGHVGAACAPSGASTGSREALELRDGDGA' A
#
# COMPACT_ATOMS: atom_id res chain seq x y z
N MET A 1 21.44 -4.26 -15.78
CA MET A 1 21.02 -4.18 -14.37
C MET A 1 19.82 -5.11 -14.18
N SER A 2 19.77 -5.88 -13.09
CA SER A 2 18.68 -6.83 -12.80
C SER A 2 17.42 -6.11 -12.31
N SER A 3 16.26 -6.56 -12.77
CA SER A 3 14.93 -6.10 -12.32
C SER A 3 14.26 -7.06 -11.35
N ASN A 4 14.96 -8.10 -10.89
CA ASN A 4 14.40 -9.01 -9.89
C ASN A 4 14.16 -8.25 -8.58
N ILE A 5 13.04 -8.56 -7.94
CA ILE A 5 12.70 -8.01 -6.63
C ILE A 5 13.59 -8.67 -5.58
N LYS A 6 14.29 -7.85 -4.81
CA LYS A 6 15.13 -8.28 -3.70
C LYS A 6 14.38 -8.25 -2.37
N ASN A 7 13.56 -7.23 -2.16
CA ASN A 7 12.85 -7.01 -0.90
C ASN A 7 11.57 -6.19 -1.12
N ILE A 8 10.57 -6.43 -0.27
CA ILE A 8 9.33 -5.66 -0.18
C ILE A 8 9.05 -5.37 1.30
N GLN A 9 8.80 -4.11 1.63
CA GLN A 9 8.36 -3.68 2.96
C GLN A 9 7.10 -2.85 2.84
N ALA A 10 6.19 -3.00 3.80
CA ALA A 10 4.93 -2.26 3.84
C ALA A 10 4.82 -1.45 5.14
N PHE A 11 4.13 -0.31 5.05
CA PHE A 11 3.94 0.64 6.14
C PHE A 11 2.49 1.11 6.15
N GLU A 12 1.96 1.32 7.36
CA GLU A 12 0.75 2.12 7.53
C GLU A 12 1.11 3.60 7.43
N VAL A 13 0.39 4.33 6.57
CA VAL A 13 0.52 5.78 6.38
C VAL A 13 -0.87 6.41 6.36
N MET A 14 -0.95 7.74 6.46
CA MET A 14 -2.24 8.45 6.45
C MET A 14 -2.59 8.97 5.06
N ASP A 15 -3.83 8.75 4.62
CA ASP A 15 -4.38 9.32 3.39
C ASP A 15 -4.74 10.83 3.56
N SER A 16 -5.23 11.45 2.49
CA SER A 16 -5.61 12.87 2.49
C SER A 16 -6.84 13.21 3.36
N ARG A 17 -7.59 12.19 3.80
CA ARG A 17 -8.74 12.31 4.70
C ARG A 17 -8.39 11.95 6.15
N GLY A 18 -7.13 11.59 6.43
CA GLY A 18 -6.68 11.17 7.75
C GLY A 18 -7.10 9.75 8.12
N ASN A 19 -7.38 8.86 7.16
CA ASN A 19 -7.55 7.43 7.43
C ASN A 19 -6.25 6.68 7.14
N PRO A 20 -5.97 5.57 7.86
CA PRO A 20 -4.87 4.69 7.52
C PRO A 20 -4.96 4.15 6.07
N THR A 21 -3.83 3.95 5.41
CA THR A 21 -3.69 3.25 4.14
C THR A 21 -2.31 2.59 4.06
N VAL A 22 -2.10 1.67 3.11
CA VAL A 22 -0.84 0.96 2.94
C VAL A 22 0.08 1.66 1.93
N MET A 23 1.34 1.83 2.31
CA MET A 23 2.46 2.15 1.42
C MET A 23 3.36 0.93 1.29
N ALA A 24 3.80 0.60 0.06
CA ALA A 24 4.79 -0.44 -0.18
C ALA A 24 6.06 0.16 -0.79
N GLU A 25 7.21 -0.21 -0.23
CA GLU A 25 8.53 0.02 -0.79
C GLU A 25 9.07 -1.28 -1.38
N VAL A 26 9.59 -1.20 -2.61
CA VAL A 26 10.21 -2.32 -3.33
C VAL A 26 11.66 -1.98 -3.64
N THR A 27 12.57 -2.87 -3.23
CA THR A 27 14.00 -2.81 -3.59
C THR A 27 14.31 -3.85 -4.65
N LEU A 28 14.96 -3.45 -5.74
CA LEU A 28 15.44 -4.37 -6.78
C LEU A 28 16.89 -4.82 -6.49
N GLU A 29 17.30 -5.95 -7.08
CA GLU A 29 18.70 -6.39 -7.02
C GLU A 29 19.69 -5.37 -7.59
N SER A 30 19.25 -4.51 -8.52
CA SER A 30 20.04 -3.39 -9.05
C SER A 30 20.26 -2.24 -8.07
N GLY A 31 19.60 -2.26 -6.89
CA GLY A 31 19.68 -1.20 -5.89
C GLY A 31 18.66 -0.07 -6.08
N HIS A 32 17.86 -0.08 -7.16
CA HIS A 32 16.75 0.86 -7.30
C HIS A 32 15.68 0.60 -6.24
N VAL A 33 15.10 1.70 -5.75
CA VAL A 33 14.02 1.69 -4.76
C VAL A 33 12.85 2.49 -5.32
N GLY A 34 11.65 1.93 -5.22
CA GLY A 34 10.40 2.60 -5.55
C GLY A 34 9.40 2.42 -4.42
N ALA A 35 8.66 3.48 -4.11
CA ALA A 35 7.60 3.46 -3.11
C ALA A 35 6.29 4.01 -3.68
N ALA A 36 5.16 3.43 -3.28
CA ALA A 36 3.84 3.88 -3.67
C ALA A 36 2.81 3.61 -2.56
N CYS A 37 1.82 4.49 -2.44
CA CYS A 37 0.71 4.35 -1.52
C CYS A 37 -0.56 3.93 -2.29
N ALA A 38 -1.33 3.00 -1.72
CA ALA A 38 -2.66 2.70 -2.21
C ALA A 38 -3.62 3.86 -1.88
N PRO A 39 -4.44 4.33 -2.83
CA PRO A 39 -5.53 5.25 -2.52
C PRO A 39 -6.63 4.52 -1.75
N SER A 40 -7.26 5.20 -0.79
CA SER A 40 -8.42 4.68 -0.08
C SER A 40 -9.72 5.13 -0.76
N GLY A 41 -10.60 4.18 -1.08
CA GLY A 41 -11.90 4.47 -1.66
C GLY A 41 -12.84 5.12 -0.64
N ALA A 42 -13.71 6.03 -1.08
CA ALA A 42 -14.92 6.40 -0.34
C ALA A 42 -16.13 5.57 -0.78
N SER A 43 -16.08 5.05 -2.00
CA SER A 43 -17.13 4.23 -2.59
C SER A 43 -17.21 2.88 -1.87
N THR A 44 -18.43 2.38 -1.71
CA THR A 44 -18.73 1.07 -1.10
C THR A 44 -19.35 0.13 -2.12
N GLY A 45 -19.01 0.30 -3.41
CA GLY A 45 -19.54 -0.49 -4.50
C GLY A 45 -19.31 -1.98 -4.27
N SER A 46 -20.39 -2.77 -4.29
CA SER A 46 -20.34 -4.23 -4.02
C SER A 46 -19.56 -5.06 -5.05
N ARG A 47 -19.06 -4.42 -6.11
CA ARG A 47 -18.26 -5.03 -7.19
C ARG A 47 -16.83 -4.48 -7.25
N GLU A 48 -16.43 -3.65 -6.31
CA GLU A 48 -15.05 -3.15 -6.21
C GLU A 48 -14.14 -4.22 -5.57
N ALA A 49 -12.83 -4.11 -5.82
CA ALA A 49 -11.87 -4.93 -5.12
C ALA A 49 -11.89 -4.59 -3.62
N LEU A 50 -11.88 -5.63 -2.78
CA LEU A 50 -11.98 -5.46 -1.33
C LEU A 50 -10.66 -4.93 -0.76
N GLU A 51 -10.73 -3.81 -0.06
CA GLU A 51 -9.65 -3.28 0.78
C GLU A 51 -9.76 -3.90 2.18
N LEU A 52 -8.71 -4.56 2.65
CA LEU A 52 -8.68 -5.15 3.98
C LEU A 52 -8.44 -4.05 5.03
N ARG A 53 -9.24 -4.07 6.10
CA ARG A 53 -9.16 -3.17 7.25
C ARG A 53 -9.10 -4.01 8.51
N ASP A 54 -8.36 -3.54 9.51
CA ASP A 54 -8.15 -4.30 10.75
C ASP A 54 -9.46 -4.52 11.52
N GLY A 55 -10.37 -3.53 11.50
CA GLY A 55 -11.67 -3.66 12.15
C GLY A 55 -11.61 -3.62 13.67
N ASP A 56 -10.45 -3.24 14.23
CA ASP A 56 -10.30 -2.95 15.65
C ASP A 56 -11.26 -1.81 16.00
N GLY A 57 -12.26 -2.13 16.83
CA GLY A 57 -13.25 -1.16 17.30
C GLY A 57 -12.61 -0.11 18.20
N ALA A 58 -13.22 1.07 18.24
CA ALA A 58 -12.92 2.10 19.25
C ALA A 58 -13.32 1.64 20.65
#